data_AF-B1KGD3-F1
#
_entry.id   AF-B1KGD3-F1
#
_cell.length_a   1.000
_cell.length_b   1.000
_cell.length_c   1.000
_cell.angle_alpha   90.00
_cell.angle_beta   90.00
_cell.angle_gamma   90.00
#
_symmetry.space_group_name_H-M   'P 1'
#
loop_
_entity.id
_entity.type
_entity.pdbx_description
1 polymer ?
#
loop_
_entity_poly.entity_id
_entity_poly.type
_entity_poly.pdbx_seq_one_letter_code
_entity_poly.pdbx_strand_id
1 'polypeptide(L)'
;MAKPSLSTTQVRQIEKILYRWSGKLTWEELVDQLENELEITTTRQTLNSYSSISGVFKSTKTRLRGISENYQNSPNVSLEKASLLDKIEKLENEIIGLRTQNQQFQGLLNDIRMEAESTPLLMDLLISVKRKHQG
;
A
#
# COMPACT_ATOMS: atom_id res chain seq x y z
N MET A 1 -42.09 -17.65 -4.40
CA MET A 1 -40.70 -17.73 -3.87
C MET A 1 -40.29 -16.32 -3.49
N ALA A 2 -39.88 -16.08 -2.24
CA ALA A 2 -39.53 -14.75 -1.76
C ALA A 2 -38.37 -14.20 -2.59
N LYS A 3 -38.48 -12.95 -3.08
CA LYS A 3 -37.41 -12.27 -3.81
C LYS A 3 -36.13 -12.32 -2.95
N PRO A 4 -35.00 -12.79 -3.48
CA PRO A 4 -33.75 -12.70 -2.75
C PRO A 4 -33.44 -11.22 -2.55
N SER A 5 -33.25 -10.81 -1.29
CA SER A 5 -32.86 -9.44 -0.92
C SER A 5 -31.54 -9.01 -1.58
N LEU A 6 -30.72 -9.97 -2.01
CA LEU A 6 -29.46 -9.77 -2.70
C LEU A 6 -29.49 -10.48 -4.05
N SER A 7 -29.12 -9.77 -5.12
CA SER A 7 -28.90 -10.37 -6.44
C SER A 7 -27.65 -11.25 -6.45
N THR A 8 -27.58 -12.18 -7.39
CA THR A 8 -26.39 -13.03 -7.58
C THR A 8 -25.12 -12.22 -7.81
N THR A 9 -25.21 -11.07 -8.47
CA THR A 9 -24.08 -10.15 -8.66
C THR A 9 -23.61 -9.55 -7.34
N GLN A 10 -24.53 -9.09 -6.49
CA GLN A 10 -24.22 -8.56 -5.16
C GLN A 10 -23.60 -9.64 -4.27
N VAL A 11 -24.13 -10.87 -4.31
CA VAL A 11 -23.55 -12.01 -3.58
C VAL A 11 -22.09 -12.22 -3.98
N ARG A 12 -21.76 -12.21 -5.28
CA ARG A 12 -20.38 -12.35 -5.77
C ARG A 12 -19.48 -11.18 -5.38
N GLN A 13 -20.01 -9.96 -5.32
CA GLN A 13 -19.25 -8.80 -4.86
C GLN A 13 -18.94 -8.90 -3.36
N ILE A 14 -19.92 -9.29 -2.55
CA ILE A 14 -19.75 -9.56 -1.12
C ILE A 14 -18.69 -10.65 -0.89
N GLU A 15 -18.72 -11.73 -1.67
CA GLU A 15 -17.71 -12.79 -1.60
C GLU A 15 -16.30 -12.28 -1.93
N LYS A 16 -16.14 -11.41 -2.93
CA LYS A 16 -14.86 -10.77 -3.27
C LYS A 16 -14.34 -9.87 -2.15
N ILE A 17 -15.24 -9.09 -1.52
CA ILE A 17 -14.92 -8.26 -0.36
C ILE A 17 -14.43 -9.15 0.79
N LEU A 18 -15.16 -10.23 1.10
CA LEU A 18 -14.75 -11.20 2.13
C LEU A 18 -13.43 -11.90 1.81
N TYR A 19 -13.13 -12.14 0.54
CA TYR A 19 -11.86 -12.75 0.13
C TYR A 19 -10.67 -11.81 0.37
N ARG A 20 -10.87 -10.51 0.10
CA ARG A 20 -9.87 -9.45 0.29
C ARG A 20 -9.83 -8.89 1.71
N TRP A 21 -10.75 -9.32 2.57
CA TRP A 21 -10.89 -8.82 3.93
C TRP A 21 -9.61 -9.02 4.75
N SER A 22 -9.19 -7.95 5.43
CA SER A 22 -8.02 -7.88 6.30
C SER A 22 -8.41 -7.26 7.64
N GLY A 23 -7.83 -7.77 8.73
CA GLY A 23 -8.12 -7.29 10.07
C GLY A 23 -9.30 -8.02 10.75
N LYS A 24 -9.98 -7.32 11.66
CA LYS A 24 -11.11 -7.88 12.41
C LYS A 24 -12.30 -8.10 11.46
N LEU A 25 -12.93 -9.27 11.59
CA LEU A 25 -14.11 -9.64 10.82
C LEU A 25 -15.26 -10.03 11.75
N THR A 26 -16.21 -9.12 11.86
CA THR A 26 -17.52 -9.29 12.48
C THR A 26 -18.61 -9.08 11.43
N TRP A 27 -19.84 -9.45 11.77
CA TRP A 27 -20.96 -9.28 10.85
C TRP A 27 -21.35 -7.81 10.72
N GLU A 28 -21.19 -7.07 11.80
CA GLU A 28 -21.45 -5.64 11.91
C GLU A 28 -20.46 -4.88 11.00
N GLU A 29 -19.17 -5.17 11.11
CA GLU A 29 -18.13 -4.59 10.22
C GLU A 29 -18.40 -4.91 8.74
N LEU A 30 -18.90 -6.12 8.43
CA LEU A 30 -19.28 -6.48 7.07
C LEU A 30 -20.48 -5.66 6.57
N VAL A 31 -21.51 -5.47 7.40
CA VAL A 31 -22.68 -4.65 7.03
C VAL A 31 -22.25 -3.21 6.74
N ASP A 32 -21.45 -2.62 7.63
CA ASP A 32 -20.95 -1.25 7.48
C ASP A 32 -20.13 -1.09 6.18
N GLN A 33 -19.26 -2.07 5.87
CA GLN A 33 -18.48 -2.04 4.63
C GLN A 33 -19.36 -2.15 3.37
N LEU A 34 -20.42 -2.96 3.42
CA LEU A 34 -21.32 -3.11 2.27
C LEU A 34 -22.17 -1.87 2.02
N GLU A 35 -22.54 -1.15 3.08
CA GLU A 35 -23.19 0.15 2.96
C GLU A 35 -22.24 1.21 2.38
N ASN A 36 -20.99 1.25 2.86
CA ASN A 36 -20.00 2.23 2.41
C ASN A 36 -19.47 2.00 0.97
N GLU A 37 -19.22 0.74 0.58
CA GLU A 37 -18.55 0.42 -0.69
C GLU A 37 -19.53 0.08 -1.82
N LEU A 38 -20.69 -0.51 -1.50
CA LEU A 38 -21.65 -1.00 -2.48
C LEU A 38 -23.02 -0.33 -2.38
N GLU A 39 -23.23 0.59 -1.43
CA GLU A 39 -24.53 1.21 -1.14
C GLU A 39 -25.64 0.17 -0.86
N ILE A 40 -25.25 -0.98 -0.29
CA ILE A 40 -26.18 -2.08 0.02
C ILE A 40 -26.55 -2.02 1.50
N THR A 41 -27.77 -1.57 1.79
CA THR A 41 -28.35 -1.69 3.12
C THR A 41 -28.84 -3.13 3.34
N THR A 42 -28.15 -3.87 4.20
CA THR A 42 -28.49 -5.26 4.52
C THR A 42 -28.31 -5.52 6.01
N THR A 43 -28.74 -6.70 6.47
CA THR A 43 -28.57 -7.11 7.86
C THR A 43 -27.71 -8.36 7.97
N ARG A 44 -27.09 -8.56 9.13
CA ARG A 44 -26.43 -9.81 9.49
C ARG A 44 -27.31 -11.04 9.21
N GLN A 45 -28.60 -10.96 9.54
CA GLN A 45 -29.56 -12.06 9.36
C GLN A 45 -29.72 -12.41 7.88
N THR A 46 -29.85 -11.38 7.03
CA THR A 46 -29.88 -11.53 5.58
C THR A 46 -28.59 -12.16 5.07
N LEU A 47 -27.42 -11.64 5.43
CA LEU A 47 -26.13 -12.17 4.97
C LEU A 47 -25.89 -13.63 5.40
N ASN A 48 -26.24 -13.97 6.64
CA ASN A 48 -26.08 -15.33 7.16
C ASN A 48 -27.08 -16.32 6.56
N SER A 49 -28.21 -15.85 6.01
CA SER A 49 -29.18 -16.71 5.31
C SER A 49 -28.65 -17.24 3.97
N TYR A 50 -27.70 -16.54 3.33
CA TYR A 50 -27.03 -17.03 2.12
C TYR A 50 -25.91 -17.99 2.50
N SER A 51 -26.10 -19.28 2.19
CA SER A 51 -25.12 -20.34 2.48
C SER A 51 -23.74 -20.04 1.87
N SER A 52 -23.69 -19.45 0.67
CA SER A 52 -22.45 -19.06 0.02
C SER A 52 -21.69 -17.98 0.81
N ILE A 53 -22.37 -16.90 1.19
CA ILE A 53 -21.79 -15.81 1.99
C ILE A 53 -21.37 -16.31 3.37
N SER A 54 -22.23 -17.07 4.05
CA SER A 54 -21.91 -17.66 5.36
C SER A 54 -20.72 -18.61 5.29
N GLY A 55 -20.61 -19.41 4.22
CA GLY A 55 -19.48 -20.28 3.94
C GLY A 55 -18.19 -19.49 3.75
N VAL A 56 -18.19 -18.48 2.88
CA VAL A 56 -17.00 -17.62 2.65
C VAL A 56 -16.65 -16.83 3.90
N PHE A 57 -17.61 -16.30 4.65
CA PHE A 57 -17.38 -15.61 5.93
C PHE A 57 -16.68 -16.51 6.95
N LYS A 58 -17.14 -17.76 7.10
CA LYS A 58 -16.50 -18.74 7.98
C LYS A 58 -15.10 -19.08 7.49
N SER A 59 -14.91 -19.34 6.19
CA SER A 59 -13.60 -19.63 5.61
C SER A 59 -12.63 -18.47 5.77
N THR A 60 -13.08 -17.23 5.57
CA THR A 60 -12.30 -16.01 5.83
C THR A 60 -11.98 -15.87 7.31
N LYS A 61 -12.94 -16.13 8.22
CA LYS A 61 -12.70 -16.09 9.67
C LYS A 61 -11.71 -17.18 10.10
N THR A 62 -11.77 -18.37 9.51
CA THR A 62 -10.79 -19.45 9.72
C THR A 62 -9.44 -19.10 9.13
N ARG A 63 -9.37 -18.48 7.94
CA ARG A 63 -8.13 -17.94 7.36
C ARG A 63 -7.48 -16.93 8.30
N LEU A 64 -8.26 -16.00 8.84
CA LEU A 64 -7.80 -15.01 9.80
C LEU A 64 -7.38 -15.65 11.15
N ARG A 65 -8.01 -16.76 11.56
CA ARG A 65 -7.64 -17.53 12.77
C ARG A 65 -6.47 -18.49 12.58
N GLY A 66 -6.27 -19.10 11.42
CA GLY A 66 -5.13 -19.96 11.13
C GLY A 66 -3.82 -19.18 11.07
N ILE A 67 -3.91 -17.89 10.76
CA ILE A 67 -2.81 -16.96 10.98
C ILE A 67 -2.62 -16.73 12.49
N SER A 68 -3.70 -16.68 13.29
CA SER A 68 -3.69 -16.40 14.74
C SER A 68 -3.00 -17.43 15.66
N GLU A 69 -2.69 -18.66 15.24
CA GLU A 69 -1.98 -19.64 16.12
C GLU A 69 -0.45 -19.55 16.01
N ASN A 70 0.10 -19.25 14.82
CA ASN A 70 1.48 -18.77 14.68
C ASN A 70 1.63 -17.26 14.97
N TYR A 71 0.49 -16.57 15.09
CA TYR A 71 0.37 -15.16 15.44
C TYR A 71 -0.65 -14.98 16.56
N GLN A 72 -0.34 -15.46 17.76
CA GLN A 72 -0.96 -14.93 18.98
C GLN A 72 -0.80 -13.39 19.09
N ASN A 73 -0.06 -12.76 18.16
CA ASN A 73 0.00 -11.33 17.90
C ASN A 73 -0.18 -11.01 16.38
N SER A 74 -1.43 -10.84 15.92
CA SER A 74 -1.89 -10.07 14.72
C SER A 74 -1.56 -10.54 13.27
N PRO A 75 -2.58 -10.97 12.48
CA PRO A 75 -2.51 -11.34 11.05
C PRO A 75 -2.54 -10.23 9.99
N ASN A 76 -2.85 -8.96 10.32
CA ASN A 76 -2.80 -7.88 9.32
C ASN A 76 -1.35 -7.60 8.87
N VAL A 77 -0.42 -8.03 9.71
CA VAL A 77 1.01 -7.77 9.61
C VAL A 77 1.66 -8.52 8.45
N SER A 78 1.17 -9.66 7.96
CA SER A 78 1.93 -10.44 6.95
C SER A 78 1.82 -9.89 5.52
N LEU A 79 0.63 -9.45 5.09
CA LEU A 79 0.41 -8.82 3.77
C LEU A 79 0.80 -7.35 3.76
N GLU A 80 0.52 -6.61 4.85
CA GLU A 80 1.12 -5.28 5.04
C GLU A 80 2.64 -5.40 5.06
N LYS A 81 3.26 -6.34 5.80
CA LYS A 81 4.72 -6.52 5.75
C LYS A 81 5.21 -6.86 4.36
N ALA A 82 4.55 -7.71 3.59
CA ALA A 82 4.97 -7.99 2.22
C ALA A 82 4.92 -6.72 1.35
N SER A 83 3.85 -5.90 1.46
CA SER A 83 3.74 -4.63 0.74
C SER A 83 4.73 -3.56 1.26
N LEU A 84 5.04 -3.58 2.55
CA LEU A 84 6.00 -2.70 3.20
C LEU A 84 7.42 -3.10 2.80
N LEU A 85 7.71 -4.39 2.69
CA LEU A 85 8.98 -4.91 2.18
C LEU A 85 9.18 -4.54 0.71
N ASP A 86 8.15 -4.68 -0.14
CA ASP A 86 8.19 -4.21 -1.54
C ASP A 86 8.37 -2.68 -1.63
N LYS A 87 7.73 -1.91 -0.74
CA LYS A 87 7.97 -0.47 -0.62
C LYS A 87 9.38 -0.14 -0.15
N ILE A 88 9.90 -0.86 0.84
CA ILE A 88 11.26 -0.67 1.34
C ILE A 88 12.25 -0.96 0.22
N GLU A 89 12.10 -2.07 -0.50
CA GLU A 89 12.96 -2.43 -1.63
C GLU A 89 12.92 -1.38 -2.74
N LYS A 90 11.73 -0.87 -3.09
CA LYS A 90 11.59 0.23 -4.07
C LYS A 90 12.26 1.52 -3.60
N LEU A 91 12.06 1.90 -2.34
CA LEU A 91 12.66 3.09 -1.75
C LEU A 91 14.19 2.95 -1.63
N GLU A 92 14.69 1.78 -1.27
CA GLU A 92 16.12 1.48 -1.23
C GLU A 92 16.75 1.61 -2.62
N ASN A 93 16.11 1.04 -3.64
CA ASN A 93 16.53 1.18 -5.04
C ASN A 93 16.50 2.64 -5.52
N GLU A 94 15.46 3.40 -5.14
CA GLU A 94 15.37 4.83 -5.45
C GLU A 94 16.48 5.64 -4.75
N ILE A 95 16.76 5.36 -3.47
CA ILE A 95 17.85 5.99 -2.72
C ILE A 95 19.19 5.66 -3.36
N ILE A 96 19.42 4.41 -3.77
CA ILE A 96 20.65 4.01 -4.47
C ILE A 96 20.76 4.80 -5.78
N GLY A 97 19.71 4.84 -6.59
CA GLY A 97 19.68 5.60 -7.85
C GLY A 97 19.97 7.09 -7.65
N LEU A 98 19.30 7.73 -6.69
CA LEU A 98 19.51 9.13 -6.34
C LEU A 98 20.92 9.39 -5.81
N ARG A 99 21.48 8.50 -4.99
CA ARG A 99 22.86 8.59 -4.51
C ARG A 99 23.86 8.48 -5.65
N THR A 100 23.65 7.54 -6.57
CA THR A 100 24.50 7.39 -7.76
C THR A 100 24.44 8.64 -8.63
N GLN A 101 23.25 9.20 -8.89
CA GLN A 101 23.10 10.46 -9.63
C GLN A 101 23.80 11.62 -8.92
N ASN A 102 23.65 11.73 -7.60
CA ASN A 102 24.31 12.77 -6.82
C ASN A 102 25.84 12.62 -6.86
N GLN A 103 26.36 11.39 -6.77
CA GLN A 103 27.79 11.13 -6.94
C GLN A 103 28.29 11.53 -8.33
N GLN A 104 27.52 11.26 -9.39
CA GLN A 104 27.86 11.70 -10.75
C GLN A 104 27.88 13.22 -10.85
N PHE A 105 26.90 13.93 -10.29
CA PHE A 105 26.89 15.39 -10.28
C PHE A 105 28.05 15.98 -9.47
N GLN A 106 28.41 15.38 -8.34
CA GLN A 106 29.58 15.78 -7.56
C GLN A 106 30.88 15.56 -8.33
N GLY A 107 31.01 14.45 -9.05
CA GLY A 107 32.14 14.18 -9.94
C GLY A 107 32.26 15.26 -11.01
N LEU A 108 31.18 15.50 -11.75
CA LEU A 108 31.13 16.53 -12.79
C LEU A 108 31.49 17.92 -12.25
N LEU A 109 30.98 18.29 -11.07
CA LEU A 109 31.32 19.56 -10.44
C LEU A 109 32.79 19.66 -10.04
N ASN A 110 33.40 18.56 -9.58
CA ASN A 110 34.82 18.53 -9.28
C ASN A 110 35.66 18.66 -10.55
N ASP A 111 35.28 17.99 -11.64
CA ASP A 111 35.97 18.10 -12.93
C ASP A 111 35.89 19.53 -13.47
N ILE A 112 34.71 20.15 -13.43
CA ILE A 112 34.51 21.56 -13.80
C ILE A 112 35.35 22.48 -12.92
N ARG A 113 35.44 22.20 -11.61
CA ARG A 113 36.27 22.99 -10.69
C ARG A 113 37.76 22.88 -11.04
N MET A 114 38.25 21.67 -11.31
CA MET A 114 39.64 21.45 -11.71
C MET A 114 39.99 22.17 -13.02
N GLU A 115 39.09 22.15 -14.00
CA GLU A 115 39.26 22.89 -15.25
C GLU A 115 39.23 24.42 -15.02
N ALA A 116 38.36 24.88 -14.10
CA ALA A 116 38.25 26.28 -13.72
C ALA A 116 39.48 26.82 -12.98
N GLU A 117 40.24 25.98 -12.26
CA GLU A 117 41.52 26.39 -11.65
C GLU A 117 42.53 26.89 -12.70
N SER A 118 42.42 26.37 -13.94
CA SER A 118 43.23 26.82 -15.08
C SER A 118 42.60 27.99 -15.85
N THR A 119 41.36 28.40 -15.53
CA THR A 119 40.59 29.43 -16.23
C THR A 119 39.92 30.43 -15.27
N PRO A 120 40.53 31.61 -15.03
CA PRO A 120 40.05 32.58 -14.03
C PRO A 120 38.58 33.01 -14.18
N LEU A 121 38.12 33.23 -15.41
CA LEU A 121 36.74 33.64 -15.71
C LEU A 121 35.70 32.57 -15.31
N LEU A 122 36.06 31.30 -15.46
CA LEU A 122 35.18 30.18 -15.09
C LEU A 122 35.06 30.07 -13.57
N MET A 123 36.16 30.32 -12.84
CA MET A 123 36.17 30.31 -11.38
C MET A 123 35.31 31.44 -10.79
N ASP A 124 35.38 32.65 -11.36
CA ASP A 124 34.55 33.77 -10.95
C ASP A 124 33.04 33.49 -11.15
N LEU A 125 32.69 32.84 -12.27
CA LEU A 125 31.33 32.39 -12.53
C LEU A 125 30.87 31.38 -11.47
N LEU A 126 31.67 30.36 -11.18
CA LEU A 126 31.34 29.33 -10.17
C LEU A 126 31.12 29.96 -8.78
N ILE A 127 31.96 30.92 -8.39
CA ILE A 127 31.81 31.67 -7.13
C ILE A 127 30.48 32.45 -7.12
N SER A 128 30.12 33.10 -8.22
CA SER A 128 28.87 33.87 -8.33
C SER A 128 27.62 32.98 -8.22
N VAL A 129 27.64 31.81 -8.85
CA VAL A 129 26.55 30.82 -8.82
C VAL A 129 26.40 30.24 -7.41
N LYS A 130 27.52 29.89 -6.76
CA LYS A 130 27.53 29.42 -5.38
C LYS A 130 26.87 30.41 -4.41
N ARG A 131 27.16 31.71 -4.55
CA ARG A 131 26.52 32.75 -3.71
C ARG A 131 25.01 32.83 -3.90
N LYS A 132 24.48 32.59 -5.11
CA LYS A 132 23.03 32.61 -5.38
C LYS A 132 22.28 31.44 -4.75
N HIS A 133 22.92 30.30 -4.56
CA HIS A 133 22.28 29.09 -4.01
C HIS A 133 22.48 28.92 -2.49
N GLN A 134 23.33 29.73 -1.86
CA GLN A 134 23.56 29.72 -0.41
C GLN A 134 22.84 30.86 0.33
N GLY A 135 22.05 31.67 -0.38
CA GLY A 135 21.23 32.77 0.16
C GLY A 135 19.75 32.41 0.24
#